data_AF-A0A924BU66-F1
#
_entry.id   AF-A0A924BU66-F1
#
_cell.length_a   1.000
_cell.length_b   1.000
_cell.length_c   1.000
_cell.angle_alpha   90.00
_cell.angle_beta   90.00
_cell.angle_gamma   90.00
#
_symmetry.space_group_name_H-M   'P 1'
#
loop_
_entity.id
_entity.type
_entity.pdbx_description
1 polymer ?
#
loop_
_entity_poly.entity_id
_entity_poly.type
_entity_poly.pdbx_seq_one_letter_code
_entity_poly.pdbx_strand_id
1 'polypeptide(L)'
;SATPVIVIDEVDKIRDSHYPILPVLLDLLDAGTAQHFKDEYFEMEFDASRIIFVMTANSIEDVPLPLLSRVEIFNIPPPEPEQRLRIIQETFDHLRRKTRKRIALDASTRESLSNRIDIDLRRVTRLVNEAFTKAMKTGDTVARIALPIPSGKRSIGFH
;
A
#
# COMPACT_ATOMS: atom_id res chain seq x y z
N SER A 1 -13.75 -11.54 23.43
CA SER A 1 -12.32 -11.81 23.19
C SER A 1 -11.93 -11.08 21.91
N ALA A 2 -10.85 -10.31 21.91
CA ALA A 2 -10.36 -9.58 20.73
C ALA A 2 -9.00 -10.17 20.35
N THR A 3 -8.88 -10.63 19.10
CA THR A 3 -7.64 -11.15 18.52
C THR A 3 -6.86 -9.97 17.93
N PRO A 4 -5.65 -9.64 18.43
CA PRO A 4 -4.87 -8.54 17.88
C PRO A 4 -4.46 -8.83 16.44
N VAL A 5 -4.51 -7.81 15.59
CA VAL A 5 -3.93 -7.85 14.25
C VAL A 5 -2.78 -6.84 14.21
N ILE A 6 -1.58 -7.31 13.89
CA ILE A 6 -0.39 -6.47 13.74
C ILE A 6 -0.03 -6.43 12.26
N VAL A 7 0.16 -5.22 11.73
CA VAL A 7 0.63 -5.00 10.35
C VAL A 7 2.08 -4.56 10.40
N ILE A 8 2.95 -5.28 9.68
CA ILE A 8 4.37 -4.92 9.53
C ILE A 8 4.60 -4.60 8.06
N ASP A 9 4.97 -3.35 7.79
CA ASP A 9 5.16 -2.84 6.45
C ASP A 9 6.62 -3.02 6.01
N GLU A 10 6.83 -3.31 4.73
CA GLU A 10 8.15 -3.36 4.07
C GLU A 10 9.16 -4.31 4.73
N VAL A 11 8.76 -5.57 4.99
CA VAL A 11 9.67 -6.58 5.57
C VAL A 11 10.85 -6.94 4.64
N ASP A 12 10.77 -6.58 3.36
CA ASP A 12 11.86 -6.63 2.39
C ASP A 12 12.95 -5.56 2.63
N LYS A 13 12.72 -4.64 3.58
CA LYS A 13 13.69 -3.62 3.99
C LYS A 13 14.35 -3.93 5.33
N ILE A 14 14.05 -5.08 5.93
CA ILE A 14 14.75 -5.57 7.12
C ILE A 14 16.21 -5.81 6.75
N ARG A 15 17.09 -4.98 7.30
CA ARG A 15 18.55 -5.06 7.10
C ARG A 15 19.22 -5.40 8.41
N ASP A 16 20.42 -5.95 8.29
CA ASP A 16 21.30 -6.18 9.43
C ASP A 16 21.62 -4.83 10.07
N SER A 17 21.10 -4.61 11.27
CA SER A 17 21.24 -3.38 12.03
C SER A 17 21.85 -3.72 13.39
N HIS A 18 22.37 -2.74 14.11
CA HIS A 18 22.90 -2.95 15.46
C HIS A 18 21.88 -3.61 16.42
N TYR A 19 20.58 -3.54 16.10
CA TYR A 19 19.51 -4.24 16.79
C TYR A 19 18.77 -5.16 15.81
N PRO A 20 19.07 -6.47 15.80
CA PRO A 20 18.44 -7.40 14.86
C PRO A 20 16.98 -7.63 15.26
N ILE A 21 16.04 -7.16 14.43
CA ILE A 21 14.60 -7.37 14.63
C ILE A 21 14.13 -8.75 14.15
N LEU A 22 14.89 -9.37 13.25
CA LEU A 22 14.53 -10.63 12.61
C LEU A 22 14.32 -11.77 13.64
N PRO A 23 15.23 -12.02 14.60
CA PRO A 23 15.03 -13.08 15.60
C PRO A 23 13.74 -12.89 16.40
N VAL A 24 13.46 -11.66 16.83
CA VAL A 24 12.24 -11.32 17.60
C VAL A 24 10.98 -11.64 16.78
N LEU A 25 10.98 -11.34 15.48
CA LEU A 25 9.86 -11.68 14.60
C LEU A 25 9.70 -13.19 14.42
N LEU A 26 10.80 -13.95 14.36
CA LEU A 26 10.73 -15.42 14.24
C LEU A 26 10.12 -16.04 15.50
N ASP A 27 10.48 -15.53 16.68
CA ASP A 27 9.92 -15.99 17.96
C ASP A 27 8.43 -15.66 18.11
N LEU A 28 7.98 -14.53 17.55
CA LEU A 28 6.56 -14.15 17.52
C LEU A 28 5.74 -14.95 16.52
N LEU A 29 6.34 -15.38 15.40
CA LEU A 29 5.65 -16.13 14.35
C LEU A 29 5.59 -17.63 14.64
N ASP A 30 6.50 -18.16 15.44
CA ASP A 30 6.53 -19.58 15.79
C ASP A 30 5.56 -19.86 16.95
N ALA A 31 4.57 -20.73 16.71
CA ALA A 31 3.51 -21.03 17.68
C ALA A 31 4.01 -21.63 19.01
N GLY A 32 5.21 -22.23 19.02
CA GLY A 32 5.83 -22.76 20.22
C GLY A 32 6.37 -21.66 21.11
N THR A 33 7.17 -20.74 20.54
CA THR A 33 7.77 -19.62 21.27
C THR A 33 6.77 -18.50 21.56
N ALA A 34 5.80 -18.27 20.68
CA ALA A 34 4.81 -17.20 20.82
C ALA A 34 3.90 -17.37 22.05
N GLN A 35 3.66 -18.58 22.54
CA GLN A 35 2.84 -18.80 23.75
C GLN A 35 3.48 -18.23 25.01
N HIS A 36 4.81 -18.16 25.05
CA HIS A 36 5.60 -17.72 26.20
C HIS A 36 6.60 -16.66 25.74
N PHE A 37 6.15 -15.74 24.88
CA PHE A 37 7.01 -14.71 24.33
C PHE A 37 7.47 -13.79 25.46
N LYS A 38 8.79 -13.62 25.58
CA LYS A 38 9.42 -12.80 26.60
C LYS A 38 9.77 -11.43 26.04
N ASP A 39 9.28 -10.38 26.68
CA ASP A 39 9.74 -9.02 26.40
C ASP A 39 11.04 -8.75 27.17
N GLU A 40 12.11 -8.43 26.44
CA GLU A 40 13.44 -8.20 27.03
C GLU A 40 13.53 -6.90 27.84
N TYR A 41 12.59 -5.97 27.70
CA TYR A 41 12.58 -4.73 28.48
C TYR A 41 11.85 -4.91 29.81
N PHE A 42 10.71 -5.61 29.81
CA PHE A 42 9.90 -5.83 31.00
C PHE A 42 10.20 -7.14 31.73
N GLU A 43 11.04 -8.01 31.14
CA GLU A 43 11.40 -9.34 31.64
C GLU A 43 10.18 -10.22 31.98
N MET A 44 9.07 -9.99 31.27
CA MET A 44 7.80 -10.69 31.49
C MET A 44 7.41 -11.51 30.27
N GLU A 45 6.81 -12.67 30.52
CA GLU A 45 6.27 -13.55 29.49
C GLU A 45 4.78 -13.27 29.25
N PHE A 46 4.35 -13.34 28.00
CA PHE A 46 2.94 -13.28 27.62
C PHE A 46 2.61 -14.17 26.42
N ASP A 47 1.35 -14.54 26.30
CA ASP A 47 0.83 -15.35 25.19
C ASP A 47 0.54 -14.47 23.96
N ALA A 48 1.47 -14.47 23.01
CA ALA A 48 1.38 -13.86 21.69
C ALA A 48 0.85 -14.82 20.61
N SER A 49 0.57 -16.09 20.93
CA SER A 49 0.19 -17.12 19.92
C SER A 49 -1.11 -16.82 19.17
N ARG A 50 -1.93 -15.91 19.71
CA ARG A 50 -3.19 -15.48 19.10
C ARG A 50 -3.06 -14.23 18.23
N ILE A 51 -1.88 -13.62 18.14
CA ILE A 51 -1.70 -12.43 17.30
C ILE A 51 -1.70 -12.85 15.82
N ILE A 52 -2.49 -12.15 15.01
CA ILE A 52 -2.45 -12.30 13.54
C ILE A 52 -1.48 -11.26 12.99
N PHE A 53 -0.45 -11.73 12.29
CA PHE A 53 0.50 -10.86 11.59
C PHE A 53 0.14 -10.74 10.11
N VAL A 54 0.10 -9.50 9.63
CA VAL A 54 0.00 -9.18 8.20
C VAL A 54 1.27 -8.43 7.81
N MET A 55 2.05 -9.02 6.92
CA MET A 55 3.32 -8.46 6.48
C MET A 55 3.23 -8.00 5.02
N THR A 56 3.85 -6.88 4.68
CA THR A 56 3.96 -6.41 3.29
C THR A 56 5.41 -6.45 2.84
N ALA A 57 5.62 -6.73 1.55
CA ALA A 57 6.92 -6.67 0.91
C ALA A 57 6.75 -6.16 -0.53
N ASN A 58 7.65 -5.30 -0.98
CA ASN A 58 7.64 -4.85 -2.39
C ASN A 58 8.35 -5.86 -3.30
N SER A 59 9.38 -6.53 -2.80
CA SER A 59 10.11 -7.60 -3.49
C SER A 59 10.24 -8.80 -2.57
N ILE A 60 9.74 -9.96 -3.01
CA ILE A 60 9.84 -11.20 -2.23
C ILE A 60 11.29 -11.69 -2.13
N GLU A 61 12.11 -11.38 -3.13
CA GLU A 61 13.52 -11.77 -3.24
C GLU A 61 14.39 -11.12 -2.16
N ASP A 62 13.98 -9.94 -1.70
CA ASP A 62 14.65 -9.16 -0.66
C ASP A 62 14.18 -9.54 0.76
N VAL A 63 13.17 -10.42 0.90
CA VAL A 63 12.67 -10.87 2.20
C VAL A 63 13.55 -12.00 2.76
N PRO A 64 13.98 -11.93 4.04
CA PRO A 64 14.73 -13.01 4.67
C PRO A 64 14.03 -14.38 4.57
N LEU A 65 14.72 -15.38 4.04
CA LEU A 65 14.23 -16.77 3.96
C LEU A 65 13.63 -17.33 5.27
N PRO A 66 14.19 -17.02 6.48
CA PRO A 66 13.61 -17.48 7.73
C PRO A 66 12.19 -16.95 8.01
N LEU A 67 11.83 -15.77 7.50
CA LEU A 67 10.45 -15.24 7.59
C LEU A 67 9.54 -15.94 6.59
N LEU A 68 10.01 -16.14 5.36
CA LEU A 68 9.23 -16.78 4.30
C LEU A 68 8.79 -18.21 4.66
N SER A 69 9.57 -18.93 5.47
CA SER A 69 9.21 -20.27 5.93
C SER A 69 8.11 -20.31 7.01
N ARG A 70 7.70 -19.15 7.53
CA ARG A 70 6.73 -19.00 8.63
C ARG A 70 5.46 -18.24 8.25
N VAL A 71 5.34 -17.80 6.99
CA VAL A 71 4.21 -17.01 6.52
C VAL A 71 3.56 -17.64 5.29
N GLU A 72 2.26 -17.41 5.12
CA GLU A 72 1.59 -17.67 3.86
C GLU A 72 1.78 -16.47 2.92
N ILE A 73 2.20 -16.73 1.68
CA ILE A 73 2.53 -15.68 0.71
C ILE A 73 1.31 -15.43 -0.17
N PHE A 74 0.82 -14.18 -0.13
CA PHE A 74 -0.23 -13.69 -1.02
C PHE A 74 0.34 -12.66 -2.00
N ASN A 75 0.36 -12.99 -3.29
CA ASN A 75 0.79 -12.07 -4.32
C ASN A 75 -0.36 -11.14 -4.74
N ILE A 76 -0.16 -9.83 -4.65
CA ILE A 76 -1.14 -8.82 -5.05
C ILE A 76 -0.70 -8.22 -6.40
N PRO A 77 -1.33 -8.61 -7.53
CA PRO A 77 -0.95 -8.06 -8.83
C PRO A 77 -1.37 -6.58 -8.95
N PRO A 78 -0.73 -5.82 -9.84
CA PRO A 78 -1.22 -4.50 -10.22
C PRO A 78 -2.67 -4.58 -10.71
N PRO A 79 -3.49 -3.56 -10.42
CA PRO A 79 -4.89 -3.57 -10.82
C PRO A 79 -5.05 -3.42 -12.33
N GLU A 80 -6.01 -4.17 -12.88
CA GLU A 80 -6.47 -4.03 -14.26
C GLU A 80 -7.13 -2.67 -14.51
N PRO A 81 -7.20 -2.18 -15.76
CA PRO A 81 -7.81 -0.89 -16.08
C PRO A 81 -9.21 -0.68 -15.47
N GLU A 82 -10.06 -1.72 -15.47
CA GLU A 82 -11.39 -1.66 -14.86
C GLU A 82 -11.36 -1.54 -13.33
N GLN A 83 -10.36 -2.14 -12.68
CA GLN A 83 -10.16 -2.01 -11.23
C GLN A 83 -9.59 -0.63 -10.90
N ARG A 84 -8.66 -0.12 -11.71
CA ARG A 84 -8.13 1.26 -11.62
C ARG A 84 -9.25 2.28 -11.75
N LEU A 85 -10.16 2.07 -12.70
CA LEU A 85 -11.34 2.89 -12.90
C LEU A 85 -12.21 2.95 -11.64
N ARG A 86 -12.50 1.79 -11.04
CA ARG A 86 -13.25 1.69 -9.78
C ARG A 86 -12.55 2.41 -8.63
N ILE A 87 -11.24 2.25 -8.48
CA ILE A 87 -10.45 2.94 -7.44
C ILE A 87 -10.51 4.46 -7.60
N ILE A 88 -10.39 4.96 -8.83
CA ILE A 88 -10.51 6.40 -9.14
C ILE A 88 -11.90 6.92 -8.74
N GLN A 89 -12.96 6.18 -9.08
CA GLN A 89 -14.34 6.55 -8.73
C GLN A 89 -14.55 6.57 -7.21
N GLU A 90 -14.17 5.50 -6.51
CA GLU A 90 -14.30 5.40 -5.06
C GLU A 90 -13.53 6.50 -4.33
N THR A 91 -12.30 6.79 -4.79
CA THR A 91 -11.49 7.89 -4.27
C THR A 91 -12.21 9.22 -4.44
N PHE A 92 -12.77 9.47 -5.63
CA PHE A 92 -13.45 10.72 -5.92
C PHE A 92 -14.77 10.85 -5.14
N ASP A 93 -15.55 9.79 -5.03
CA ASP A 93 -16.79 9.75 -4.25
C ASP A 93 -16.52 9.87 -2.76
N HIS A 94 -15.39 9.34 -2.26
CA HIS A 94 -14.92 9.62 -0.91
C HIS A 94 -14.71 11.13 -0.69
N LEU A 95 -14.05 11.83 -1.62
CA LEU A 95 -13.84 13.28 -1.53
C LEU A 95 -15.15 14.08 -1.56
N ARG A 96 -16.10 13.69 -2.42
CA ARG A 96 -17.44 14.29 -2.45
C ARG A 96 -18.18 14.13 -1.13
N ARG A 97 -18.17 12.92 -0.56
CA ARG A 97 -18.78 12.62 0.75
C ARG A 97 -18.11 13.43 1.86
N LYS A 98 -16.77 13.45 1.91
CA LYS A 98 -15.99 14.16 2.93
C LYS A 98 -16.19 15.67 2.90
N THR A 99 -16.33 16.26 1.72
CA THR A 99 -16.43 17.73 1.55
C THR A 99 -17.85 18.25 1.35
N ARG A 100 -18.82 17.34 1.13
CA ARG A 100 -20.22 17.65 0.77
C ARG A 100 -20.34 18.49 -0.51
N LYS A 101 -19.33 18.46 -1.38
CA LYS A 101 -19.33 19.20 -2.65
C LYS A 101 -19.89 18.34 -3.79
N ARG A 102 -20.67 18.97 -4.68
CA ARG A 102 -21.22 18.35 -5.89
C ARG A 102 -20.31 18.62 -7.09
N ILE A 103 -19.07 18.15 -6.99
CA ILE A 103 -18.10 18.19 -8.10
C ILE A 103 -18.13 16.82 -8.79
N ALA A 104 -18.08 16.79 -10.11
CA ALA A 104 -17.94 15.59 -10.93
C ALA A 104 -16.49 15.46 -11.44
N LEU A 105 -16.03 14.23 -11.66
CA LEU A 105 -14.79 13.97 -12.38
C LEU A 105 -15.10 13.94 -13.87
N ASP A 106 -14.32 14.64 -14.68
CA ASP A 106 -14.44 14.61 -16.12
C ASP A 106 -14.34 13.17 -16.68
N ALA A 107 -15.27 12.78 -17.55
CA ALA A 107 -15.37 11.41 -18.05
C ALA A 107 -14.15 10.99 -18.88
N SER A 108 -13.64 11.91 -19.72
CA SER A 108 -12.46 11.68 -20.57
C SER A 108 -11.20 11.49 -19.73
N THR A 109 -11.08 12.26 -18.66
CA THR A 109 -10.00 12.16 -17.68
C THR A 109 -10.03 10.80 -16.99
N ARG A 110 -11.21 10.36 -16.56
CA ARG A 110 -11.40 9.10 -15.84
C ARG A 110 -10.95 7.89 -16.69
N GLU A 111 -11.43 7.81 -17.93
CA GLU A 111 -11.08 6.72 -18.87
C GLU A 111 -9.60 6.75 -19.26
N SER A 112 -9.07 7.93 -19.55
CA SER A 112 -7.67 8.06 -19.91
C SER A 112 -6.76 7.66 -18.75
N LEU A 113 -7.08 8.04 -17.51
CA LEU A 113 -6.26 7.73 -16.34
C LEU A 113 -6.34 6.25 -15.93
N SER A 114 -7.50 5.60 -16.13
CA SER A 114 -7.62 4.15 -15.87
C SER A 114 -6.74 3.32 -16.79
N ASN A 115 -6.56 3.76 -18.04
CA ASN A 115 -5.72 3.07 -19.04
C ASN A 115 -4.22 3.36 -18.90
N ARG A 116 -3.81 4.31 -18.04
CA ARG A 116 -2.40 4.70 -17.85
C ARG A 116 -1.70 3.83 -16.81
N ILE A 117 -1.36 2.60 -17.20
CA ILE A 117 -0.64 1.62 -16.36
C ILE A 117 0.78 2.09 -15.97
N ASP A 118 1.37 3.00 -16.74
CA ASP A 118 2.66 3.64 -16.47
C ASP A 118 2.63 4.58 -15.27
N ILE A 119 1.44 4.94 -14.76
CA ILE A 119 1.25 5.77 -13.59
C ILE A 119 0.82 4.90 -12.41
N ASP A 120 1.60 4.90 -11.33
CA ASP A 120 1.25 4.18 -10.11
C ASP A 120 -0.02 4.75 -9.44
N LEU A 121 -0.73 3.90 -8.68
CA LEU A 121 -1.99 4.29 -8.05
C LEU A 121 -1.85 5.43 -7.02
N ARG A 122 -0.68 5.56 -6.35
CA ARG A 122 -0.46 6.65 -5.40
C ARG A 122 -0.41 7.97 -6.16
N ARG A 123 0.27 8.01 -7.31
CA ARG A 123 0.31 9.18 -8.20
C ARG A 123 -1.06 9.49 -8.80
N VAL A 124 -1.84 8.48 -9.19
CA VAL A 124 -3.24 8.62 -9.63
C VAL A 124 -4.08 9.29 -8.54
N THR A 125 -4.06 8.74 -7.32
CA THR A 125 -4.75 9.29 -6.15
C THR A 125 -4.30 10.74 -5.87
N ARG A 126 -3.00 10.98 -5.99
CA ARG A 126 -2.31 12.27 -6.18
C ARG A 126 -3.13 13.27 -7.01
N LEU A 127 -3.21 12.94 -8.30
CA LEU A 127 -3.81 13.77 -9.34
C LEU A 127 -5.31 14.00 -9.10
N VAL A 128 -6.02 12.96 -8.64
CA VAL A 128 -7.45 13.04 -8.31
C VAL A 128 -7.70 14.05 -7.19
N ASN A 129 -6.93 13.98 -6.11
CA ASN A 129 -7.03 14.94 -4.99
C ASN A 129 -6.72 16.38 -5.44
N GLU A 130 -5.68 16.56 -6.25
CA GLU A 130 -5.26 17.87 -6.76
C GLU A 130 -6.33 18.49 -7.65
N ALA A 131 -6.90 17.73 -8.58
CA ALA A 131 -7.97 18.21 -9.46
C ALA A 131 -9.25 18.53 -8.68
N PHE A 132 -9.63 17.70 -7.70
CA PHE A 132 -10.78 17.97 -6.85
C PHE A 132 -10.57 19.26 -6.03
N THR A 133 -9.40 19.40 -5.41
CA THR A 133 -9.06 20.59 -4.61
C THR A 133 -9.02 21.85 -5.47
N LYS A 134 -8.50 21.76 -6.71
CA LYS A 134 -8.52 22.87 -7.66
C LYS A 134 -9.94 23.29 -7.98
N ALA A 135 -10.81 22.35 -8.36
CA ALA A 135 -12.21 22.62 -8.67
C ALA A 135 -12.96 23.24 -7.47
N MET A 136 -12.67 22.78 -6.25
CA MET A 136 -13.21 23.40 -5.04
C MET A 136 -12.80 24.88 -4.88
N LYS A 137 -11.53 25.20 -5.16
CA LYS A 137 -10.99 26.56 -5.01
C LYS A 137 -11.53 27.51 -6.09
N THR A 138 -11.74 27.01 -7.30
CA THR A 138 -12.24 27.79 -8.44
C THR A 138 -13.77 27.87 -8.49
N GLY A 139 -14.47 27.01 -7.73
CA GLY A 139 -15.92 26.91 -7.80
C GLY A 139 -16.43 26.07 -8.97
N ASP A 140 -15.54 25.34 -9.65
CA ASP A 140 -15.89 24.48 -10.77
C ASP A 140 -16.73 23.28 -10.32
N THR A 141 -17.74 22.93 -11.11
CA THR A 141 -18.55 21.72 -10.91
C THR A 141 -17.91 20.47 -11.51
N VAL A 142 -16.84 20.62 -12.29
CA VAL A 142 -16.13 19.52 -12.96
C VAL A 142 -14.63 19.62 -12.71
N ALA A 143 -14.07 18.61 -12.05
CA ALA A 143 -12.63 18.43 -11.88
C ALA A 143 -12.02 17.80 -13.14
N ARG A 144 -10.96 18.44 -13.67
CA ARG A 144 -10.19 17.96 -14.82
C ARG A 144 -8.75 17.70 -14.40
N ILE A 145 -8.19 16.58 -14.83
CA ILE A 145 -6.79 16.23 -14.56
C ILE A 145 -6.00 16.45 -15.85
N ALA A 146 -4.98 17.29 -15.78
CA ALA A 146 -3.96 17.33 -16.83
C ALA A 146 -3.10 16.06 -16.70
N LEU A 147 -3.22 15.16 -17.68
CA LEU A 147 -2.46 13.91 -17.65
C LEU A 147 -0.97 14.22 -17.81
N PRO A 148 -0.10 13.60 -16.99
CA PRO A 148 1.34 13.66 -17.23
C PRO A 148 1.65 13.09 -18.62
N ILE A 149 2.54 13.75 -19.35
CA ILE A 149 3.08 13.23 -20.60
C ILE A 149 3.71 11.85 -20.28
N PRO A 150 3.42 10.80 -21.06
CA PRO A 150 4.07 9.50 -20.88
C PRO A 150 5.58 9.70 -20.88
N SER A 151 6.26 9.32 -19.81
CA SER A 151 7.70 9.21 -19.84
C SER A 151 8.04 8.05 -20.76
N GLY A 152 8.27 8.35 -22.06
CA GLY A 152 8.78 7.36 -23.00
C GLY A 152 10.05 6.75 -22.40
N LYS A 153 10.14 5.40 -22.39
CA LYS A 153 11.40 4.72 -22.11
C LYS A 153 12.44 5.36 -23.04
N ARG A 154 13.40 6.11 -22.50
CA ARG A 154 14.64 6.38 -23.22
C ARG A 154 15.26 5.01 -23.45
N SER A 155 15.11 4.50 -24.67
CA SER A 155 15.99 3.47 -25.22
C SER A 155 17.41 4.01 -25.10
N ILE A 156 18.10 3.64 -24.02
CA ILE A 156 19.56 3.75 -23.97
C ILE A 156 20.04 2.64 -24.89
N GLY A 157 20.18 2.97 -26.18
CA GLY A 157 20.91 2.14 -27.12
C GLY A 157 22.37 2.14 -26.69
N PHE A 158 22.91 0.97 -26.42
CA PHE A 158 24.35 0.76 -26.49
C PHE A 158 24.62 0.08 -27.84
N HIS A 159 25.33 0.80 -28.70
CA HIS A 159 26.14 0.23 -29.77
C HIS A 159 27.45 -0.29 -29.17
#